data_AF-A0A2H0D9X3-F1
#
_entry.id   AF-A0A2H0D9X3-F1
#
_cell.length_a   1.000
_cell.length_b   1.000
_cell.length_c   1.000
_cell.angle_alpha   90.00
_cell.angle_beta   90.00
_cell.angle_gamma   90.00
#
_symmetry.space_group_name_H-M   'P 1'
#
loop_
_entity.id
_entity.type
_entity.pdbx_description
1 polymer ?
#
loop_
_entity_poly.entity_id
_entity_poly.type
_entity_poly.pdbx_seq_one_letter_code
_entity_poly.pdbx_strand_id
1 'polypeptide(L)'
;MKKKKTRLDITAWDYFNPRYWPILLGLVFLRLLGKLPLSWTRALGKRLGRFLMIFAKRRRHIASVNLKLCFPQLSAEQHQKLLTEVFEDTGMALLEIGWAWYADMQKYGDVDIIGLENLSQARAQNKGVILISFHQTTLELGGAYFGRDQDDIVAVYKPDRNPFFDRAMFNGRNRNCLPVAKSNLRVTLKNLKAKKVIWYAADQDYGRAQSVFVPFFGIPAATVTATSWFVK
;
A
#
# COMPACT_ATOMS: atom_id res chain seq x y z
N MET A 1 -2.06 0.97 37.23
CA MET A 1 -1.59 1.17 35.84
C MET A 1 -2.22 0.12 34.93
N LYS A 2 -3.20 0.49 34.09
CA LYS A 2 -3.76 -0.46 33.10
C LYS A 2 -2.65 -0.81 32.10
N LYS A 3 -2.26 -2.09 31.99
CA LYS A 3 -1.41 -2.58 30.91
C LYS A 3 -1.99 -2.05 29.59
N LYS A 4 -1.21 -1.25 28.83
CA LYS A 4 -1.60 -0.89 27.47
C LYS A 4 -1.78 -2.20 26.71
N LYS A 5 -3.02 -2.56 26.37
CA LYS A 5 -3.29 -3.69 25.47
C LYS A 5 -2.33 -3.57 24.29
N THR A 6 -1.55 -4.60 24.04
CA THR A 6 -0.78 -4.69 22.80
C THR A 6 -1.79 -4.67 21.65
N ARG A 7 -1.45 -3.99 20.54
CA ARG A 7 -2.42 -3.67 19.46
C ARG A 7 -2.95 -4.91 18.71
N LEU A 8 -2.48 -6.10 19.08
CA LEU A 8 -2.91 -7.42 18.62
C LEU A 8 -3.68 -8.23 19.69
N ASP A 9 -4.08 -7.62 20.80
CA ASP A 9 -4.84 -8.27 21.89
C ASP A 9 -6.31 -8.48 21.50
N ILE A 10 -6.52 -9.27 20.46
CA ILE A 10 -7.81 -9.82 20.05
C ILE A 10 -8.10 -10.99 20.97
N THR A 11 -9.18 -10.89 21.75
CA THR A 11 -9.64 -11.99 22.60
C THR A 11 -10.61 -12.90 21.83
N ALA A 12 -10.86 -14.12 22.34
CA ALA A 12 -11.86 -15.02 21.75
C ALA A 12 -13.25 -14.35 21.66
N TRP A 13 -13.62 -13.57 22.69
CA TRP A 13 -14.88 -12.82 22.75
C TRP A 13 -15.02 -11.74 21.68
N ASP A 14 -13.90 -11.17 21.20
CA ASP A 14 -13.94 -10.15 20.15
C ASP A 14 -14.47 -10.72 18.83
N TYR A 15 -14.31 -12.01 18.54
CA TYR A 15 -14.84 -12.63 17.31
C TYR A 15 -16.38 -12.74 17.31
N PHE A 16 -16.98 -12.88 18.49
CA PHE A 16 -18.44 -13.00 18.64
C PHE A 16 -19.11 -11.63 18.71
N ASN A 17 -18.36 -10.53 18.83
CA ASN A 17 -18.93 -9.20 18.91
C ASN A 17 -19.44 -8.73 17.53
N PRO A 18 -20.76 -8.44 17.37
CA PRO A 18 -21.35 -8.07 16.09
C PRO A 18 -20.71 -6.86 15.41
N ARG A 19 -20.09 -5.95 16.18
CA ARG A 19 -19.38 -4.78 15.64
C ARG A 19 -18.25 -5.15 14.67
N TYR A 20 -17.71 -6.37 14.77
CA TYR A 20 -16.61 -6.85 13.93
C TYR A 20 -17.05 -7.79 12.81
N TRP A 21 -18.32 -8.20 12.76
CA TRP A 21 -18.79 -9.10 11.70
C TRP A 21 -18.57 -8.55 10.29
N PRO A 22 -18.83 -7.25 9.99
CA PRO A 22 -18.58 -6.74 8.65
C PRO A 22 -17.12 -6.86 8.22
N ILE A 23 -16.17 -6.57 9.14
CA ILE A 23 -14.75 -6.69 8.81
C ILE A 23 -14.32 -8.15 8.67
N LEU A 24 -14.83 -9.04 9.52
CA LEU A 24 -14.53 -10.47 9.46
C LEU A 24 -15.05 -11.09 8.15
N LEU A 25 -16.28 -10.76 7.76
CA LEU A 25 -16.85 -11.18 6.47
C LEU A 25 -16.02 -10.64 5.30
N GLY A 26 -15.60 -9.38 5.35
CA GLY A 26 -14.71 -8.79 4.35
C GLY A 26 -13.36 -9.52 4.26
N LEU A 27 -12.76 -9.90 5.39
CA LEU A 27 -11.50 -10.65 5.42
C LEU A 27 -11.67 -12.08 4.87
N VAL A 28 -12.78 -12.75 5.17
CA VAL A 28 -13.10 -14.06 4.58
C VAL A 28 -13.26 -13.92 3.07
N PHE A 29 -13.97 -12.90 2.60
CA PHE A 29 -14.11 -12.61 1.18
C PHE A 29 -12.75 -12.37 0.49
N LEU A 30 -11.88 -11.54 1.06
CA LEU A 30 -10.51 -11.34 0.55
C LEU A 30 -9.71 -12.65 0.51
N ARG A 31 -9.86 -13.51 1.51
CA ARG A 31 -9.20 -14.83 1.52
C ARG A 31 -9.70 -15.75 0.43
N LEU A 32 -10.98 -15.70 0.08
CA LEU A 32 -11.54 -16.44 -1.05
C LEU A 32 -11.05 -15.90 -2.39
N LEU A 33 -10.92 -14.57 -2.53
CA LEU A 33 -10.34 -13.95 -3.73
C LEU A 33 -8.90 -14.41 -3.99
N GLY A 34 -8.09 -14.60 -2.94
CA GLY A 34 -6.74 -15.16 -3.05
C GLY A 34 -6.67 -16.60 -3.59
N LYS A 35 -7.81 -17.27 -3.77
CA LYS A 35 -7.91 -18.60 -4.42
C LYS A 35 -8.42 -18.53 -5.85
N LEU A 36 -8.99 -17.40 -6.27
CA LEU A 36 -9.54 -17.22 -7.62
C LEU A 36 -8.44 -16.76 -8.59
N PRO A 37 -8.50 -17.11 -9.88
CA PRO A 37 -7.56 -16.60 -10.86
C PRO A 37 -7.47 -15.07 -10.86
N LEU A 38 -6.27 -14.52 -11.04
CA LEU A 38 -6.03 -13.08 -10.99
C LEU A 38 -6.84 -12.31 -12.04
N SER A 39 -7.04 -12.90 -13.22
CA SER A 39 -7.86 -12.33 -14.29
C SER A 39 -9.32 -12.14 -13.87
N TRP A 40 -9.89 -13.09 -13.11
CA TRP A 40 -11.25 -13.00 -12.57
C TRP A 40 -11.33 -11.93 -11.48
N THR A 41 -10.35 -11.91 -10.58
CA THR A 41 -10.23 -10.91 -9.52
C THR A 41 -10.16 -9.50 -10.12
N ARG A 42 -9.35 -9.31 -11.17
CA ARG A 42 -9.25 -8.03 -11.89
C ARG A 42 -10.53 -7.66 -12.62
N ALA A 43 -11.17 -8.61 -13.32
CA ALA A 43 -12.43 -8.34 -14.00
C ALA A 43 -13.54 -7.90 -13.02
N LEU A 44 -13.63 -8.57 -11.87
CA LEU A 44 -14.53 -8.17 -10.79
C LEU A 44 -14.14 -6.80 -10.21
N GLY A 45 -12.84 -6.57 -10.04
CA GLY A 45 -12.28 -5.31 -9.55
C GLY A 45 -12.65 -4.12 -10.44
N LYS A 46 -12.53 -4.26 -11.77
CA LYS A 46 -12.96 -3.22 -12.72
C LYS A 46 -14.44 -2.87 -12.57
N ARG A 47 -15.30 -3.89 -12.45
CA ARG A 47 -16.76 -3.69 -12.24
C ARG A 47 -17.03 -3.00 -10.90
N LEU A 48 -16.34 -3.42 -9.84
CA LEU A 48 -16.41 -2.76 -8.53
C LEU A 48 -15.96 -1.30 -8.62
N GLY A 49 -14.88 -1.02 -9.34
CA GLY A 49 -14.36 0.32 -9.58
C GLY A 49 -15.38 1.24 -10.24
N ARG A 50 -16.00 0.78 -11.33
CA ARG A 50 -17.09 1.49 -12.02
C ARG A 50 -18.29 1.72 -11.11
N PHE A 51 -18.66 0.73 -10.31
CA PHE A 51 -19.71 0.89 -9.30
C PHE A 51 -19.34 1.97 -8.29
N LEU A 52 -18.14 1.91 -7.69
CA LEU A 52 -17.65 2.92 -6.75
C LEU A 52 -17.60 4.33 -7.36
N MET A 53 -17.32 4.46 -8.65
CA MET A 53 -17.33 5.75 -9.35
C MET A 53 -18.71 6.43 -9.31
N ILE A 54 -19.80 5.66 -9.31
CA ILE A 54 -21.17 6.17 -9.25
C ILE A 54 -21.50 6.67 -7.84
N PHE A 55 -21.15 5.89 -6.81
CA PHE A 55 -21.57 6.15 -5.42
C PHE A 55 -20.58 7.02 -4.63
N ALA A 56 -19.27 6.91 -4.89
CA ALA A 56 -18.23 7.65 -4.20
C ALA A 56 -18.03 9.06 -4.79
N LYS A 57 -19.12 9.85 -4.87
CA LYS A 57 -19.15 11.18 -5.53
C LYS A 57 -18.01 12.10 -5.12
N ARG A 58 -17.70 12.16 -3.82
CA ARG A 58 -16.58 12.96 -3.29
C ARG A 58 -15.22 12.48 -3.80
N ARG A 59 -14.98 11.16 -3.81
CA ARG A 59 -13.72 10.59 -4.31
C ARG A 59 -13.59 10.81 -5.81
N ARG A 60 -14.68 10.68 -6.56
CA ARG A 60 -14.71 10.97 -8.00
C ARG A 60 -14.37 12.42 -8.27
N HIS A 61 -14.93 13.35 -7.50
CA HIS A 61 -14.62 14.76 -7.63
C HIS A 61 -13.14 15.05 -7.37
N ILE A 62 -12.57 14.51 -6.27
CA ILE A 62 -11.14 14.69 -5.93
C ILE A 62 -10.25 14.14 -7.04
N ALA A 63 -10.50 12.92 -7.52
CA ALA A 63 -9.72 12.33 -8.61
C ALA A 63 -9.82 13.16 -9.89
N SER A 64 -11.03 13.61 -10.25
CA SER A 64 -11.25 14.48 -11.41
C SER A 64 -10.46 15.79 -11.33
N VAL A 65 -10.49 16.47 -10.18
CA VAL A 65 -9.74 17.70 -9.93
C VAL A 65 -8.23 17.45 -10.03
N ASN A 66 -7.72 16.41 -9.36
CA ASN A 66 -6.29 16.08 -9.42
C ASN A 66 -5.84 15.78 -10.86
N LEU A 67 -6.64 15.05 -11.65
CA LEU A 67 -6.33 14.79 -13.05
C LEU A 67 -6.29 16.07 -13.90
N LYS A 68 -7.20 17.03 -13.67
CA LYS A 68 -7.18 18.34 -14.37
C LYS A 68 -5.95 19.16 -14.01
N LEU A 69 -5.55 19.10 -12.75
CA LEU A 69 -4.38 19.81 -12.23
C LEU A 69 -3.08 19.20 -12.78
N CYS A 70 -2.94 17.88 -12.77
CA CYS A 70 -1.73 17.20 -13.24
C CYS A 70 -1.63 17.11 -14.77
N PHE A 71 -2.76 17.05 -15.47
CA PHE A 71 -2.82 16.84 -16.92
C PHE A 71 -3.78 17.83 -17.61
N PRO A 72 -3.51 19.14 -17.53
CA PRO A 72 -4.40 20.19 -18.07
C PRO A 72 -4.58 20.13 -19.60
N GLN A 73 -3.67 19.45 -20.31
CA GLN A 73 -3.68 19.29 -21.75
C GLN A 73 -4.68 18.23 -22.27
N LEU A 74 -5.28 17.42 -21.39
CA LEU A 74 -6.20 16.37 -21.81
C LEU A 74 -7.53 16.96 -22.31
N SER A 75 -8.05 16.41 -23.40
CA SER A 75 -9.43 16.69 -23.82
C SER A 75 -10.44 16.20 -22.79
N ALA A 76 -11.68 16.69 -22.86
CA ALA A 76 -12.74 16.23 -21.96
C ALA A 76 -12.98 14.72 -22.06
N GLU A 77 -12.85 14.14 -23.26
CA GLU A 77 -12.98 12.70 -23.49
C GLU A 77 -11.82 11.92 -22.87
N GLN A 78 -10.57 12.36 -23.10
CA GLN A 78 -9.38 11.74 -22.52
C GLN A 78 -9.41 11.80 -20.99
N HIS A 79 -9.84 12.94 -20.42
CA HIS A 79 -10.02 13.12 -18.99
C HIS A 79 -11.03 12.13 -18.42
N GLN A 80 -12.20 12.00 -19.05
CA GLN A 80 -13.26 11.11 -18.58
C GLN A 80 -12.85 9.63 -18.70
N LYS A 81 -12.13 9.26 -19.77
CA LYS A 81 -11.57 7.93 -19.96
C LYS A 81 -10.58 7.60 -18.85
N LEU A 82 -9.58 8.46 -18.62
CA LEU A 82 -8.57 8.27 -17.57
C LEU A 82 -9.20 8.23 -16.17
N LEU A 83 -10.20 9.07 -15.91
CA LEU A 83 -10.94 9.03 -14.65
C LEU A 83 -11.63 7.67 -14.45
N THR A 84 -12.20 7.10 -15.50
CA THR A 84 -12.84 5.77 -15.43
C THR A 84 -11.80 4.68 -15.17
N GLU A 85 -10.66 4.73 -15.86
CA GLU A 85 -9.53 3.79 -15.67
C GLU A 85 -8.98 3.86 -14.24
N VAL A 86 -8.79 5.06 -13.66
CA VAL A 86 -8.36 5.22 -12.26
C VAL A 86 -9.32 4.53 -11.28
N PHE A 87 -10.62 4.61 -11.53
CA PHE A 87 -11.62 3.94 -10.68
C PHE A 87 -11.62 2.43 -10.88
N GLU A 88 -11.49 1.96 -12.11
CA GLU A 88 -11.30 0.53 -12.42
C GLU A 88 -10.06 -0.03 -11.72
N ASP A 89 -8.93 0.66 -11.80
CA ASP A 89 -7.68 0.28 -11.16
C ASP A 89 -7.79 0.31 -9.63
N THR A 90 -8.51 1.30 -9.08
CA THR A 90 -8.81 1.35 -7.64
C THR A 90 -9.65 0.15 -7.21
N GLY A 91 -10.64 -0.24 -8.01
CA GLY A 91 -11.45 -1.43 -7.74
C GLY A 91 -10.64 -2.73 -7.82
N MET A 92 -9.74 -2.84 -8.82
CA MET A 92 -8.78 -3.95 -8.91
C MET A 92 -7.88 -4.00 -7.68
N ALA A 93 -7.26 -2.88 -7.32
CA ALA A 93 -6.40 -2.73 -6.15
C ALA A 93 -7.03 -3.28 -4.87
N LEU A 94 -8.29 -2.93 -4.60
CA LEU A 94 -9.03 -3.38 -3.42
C LEU A 94 -9.19 -4.90 -3.36
N LEU A 95 -9.39 -5.55 -4.51
CA LEU A 95 -9.57 -7.00 -4.56
C LEU A 95 -8.23 -7.74 -4.62
N GLU A 96 -7.21 -7.14 -5.25
CA GLU A 96 -5.84 -7.66 -5.31
C GLU A 96 -5.19 -7.76 -3.91
N ILE A 97 -5.71 -7.04 -2.89
CA ILE A 97 -5.34 -7.26 -1.48
C ILE A 97 -5.51 -8.74 -1.08
N GLY A 98 -6.58 -9.38 -1.55
CA GLY A 98 -6.85 -10.79 -1.27
C GLY A 98 -5.74 -11.70 -1.81
N TRP A 99 -5.23 -11.38 -2.99
CA TRP A 99 -4.06 -12.03 -3.57
C TRP A 99 -2.80 -11.74 -2.75
N ALA A 100 -2.46 -10.46 -2.60
CA ALA A 100 -1.23 -10.04 -1.91
C ALA A 100 -1.10 -10.64 -0.50
N TRP A 101 -2.20 -10.78 0.23
CA TRP A 101 -2.18 -11.23 1.63
C TRP A 101 -2.39 -12.73 1.81
N TYR A 102 -3.11 -13.42 0.90
CA TYR A 102 -3.51 -14.82 1.10
C TYR A 102 -3.07 -15.79 0.01
N ALA A 103 -2.80 -15.34 -1.22
CA ALA A 103 -2.29 -16.22 -2.27
C ALA A 103 -0.84 -16.60 -2.00
N ASP A 104 -0.44 -17.80 -2.45
CA ASP A 104 0.96 -18.22 -2.45
C ASP A 104 1.65 -17.66 -3.69
N MET A 105 2.38 -16.56 -3.50
CA MET A 105 2.98 -15.82 -4.62
C MET A 105 4.01 -16.65 -5.40
N GLN A 106 4.58 -17.71 -4.82
CA GLN A 106 5.51 -18.62 -5.50
C GLN A 106 4.84 -19.45 -6.60
N LYS A 107 3.53 -19.62 -6.54
CA LYS A 107 2.77 -20.44 -7.52
C LYS A 107 2.33 -19.68 -8.76
N TYR A 108 2.64 -18.39 -8.83
CA TYR A 108 2.16 -17.51 -9.89
C TYR A 108 3.37 -16.89 -10.60
N GLY A 109 3.24 -16.80 -11.93
CA GLY A 109 4.34 -16.63 -12.86
C GLY A 109 5.28 -15.47 -12.59
N ASP A 110 6.40 -15.49 -13.30
CA ASP A 110 7.46 -14.51 -13.18
C ASP A 110 6.97 -13.10 -13.47
N VAL A 111 7.59 -12.14 -12.80
CA VAL A 111 7.37 -10.71 -13.02
C VAL A 111 8.67 -10.09 -13.48
N ASP A 112 8.58 -9.24 -14.50
CA ASP A 112 9.73 -8.47 -14.94
C ASP A 112 9.91 -7.26 -14.01
N ILE A 113 11.02 -7.23 -13.28
CA ILE A 113 11.40 -6.11 -12.42
C ILE A 113 12.44 -5.27 -13.17
N ILE A 114 12.00 -4.15 -13.74
CA ILE A 114 12.87 -3.20 -14.43
C ILE A 114 13.65 -2.38 -13.38
N GLY A 115 14.97 -2.30 -13.54
CA GLY A 115 15.82 -1.49 -12.66
C GLY A 115 16.29 -2.18 -11.39
N LEU A 116 16.13 -3.52 -11.28
CA LEU A 116 16.58 -4.30 -10.13
C LEU A 116 18.09 -4.18 -9.88
N GLU A 117 18.88 -3.97 -10.94
CA GLU A 117 20.31 -3.71 -10.89
C GLU A 117 20.66 -2.50 -10.00
N ASN A 118 19.79 -1.50 -9.90
CA ASN A 118 20.00 -0.34 -9.02
C ASN A 118 19.98 -0.75 -7.55
N LEU A 119 19.11 -1.69 -7.18
CA LEU A 119 19.07 -2.24 -5.83
C LEU A 119 20.32 -3.05 -5.53
N SER A 120 20.75 -3.89 -6.47
CA SER A 120 21.98 -4.69 -6.34
C SER A 120 23.21 -3.79 -6.18
N GLN A 121 23.33 -2.73 -6.98
CA GLN A 121 24.40 -1.74 -6.87
C GLN A 121 24.36 -0.99 -5.53
N ALA A 122 23.18 -0.59 -5.06
CA ALA A 122 23.03 0.07 -3.76
C ALA A 122 23.44 -0.86 -2.60
N ARG A 123 23.05 -2.14 -2.65
CA ARG A 123 23.45 -3.15 -1.65
C ARG A 123 24.97 -3.39 -1.67
N ALA A 124 25.60 -3.37 -2.84
CA ALA A 124 27.05 -3.55 -2.98
C ALA A 124 27.87 -2.47 -2.25
N GLN A 125 27.29 -1.31 -1.98
CA GLN A 125 27.93 -0.25 -1.16
C GLN A 125 27.98 -0.59 0.33
N ASN A 126 27.49 -1.76 0.75
CA ASN A 126 27.52 -2.25 2.13
C ASN A 126 26.82 -1.33 3.15
N LYS A 127 25.79 -0.62 2.67
CA LYS A 127 24.92 0.29 3.44
C LYS A 127 23.48 -0.20 3.39
N GLY A 128 22.65 0.25 4.33
CA GLY A 128 21.20 0.06 4.22
C GLY A 128 20.64 0.82 3.03
N VAL A 129 19.62 0.26 2.40
CA VAL A 129 18.98 0.85 1.23
C VAL A 129 17.62 1.42 1.63
N ILE A 130 17.29 2.59 1.11
CA ILE A 130 15.97 3.18 1.27
C ILE A 130 15.27 3.08 -0.08
N LEU A 131 14.25 2.22 -0.15
CA LEU A 131 13.39 2.09 -1.30
C LEU A 131 12.19 3.03 -1.11
N ILE A 132 12.11 4.07 -1.93
CA ILE A 132 11.02 5.05 -1.87
C ILE A 132 9.98 4.68 -2.92
N SER A 133 8.73 4.57 -2.51
CA SER A 133 7.60 4.43 -3.43
C SER A 133 6.57 5.53 -3.21
N PHE A 134 5.47 5.41 -3.96
CA PHE A 134 4.27 6.22 -3.82
C PHE A 134 3.05 5.29 -3.79
N HIS A 135 1.90 5.79 -3.35
CA HIS A 135 0.66 5.02 -3.26
C HIS A 135 0.05 4.82 -4.66
N GLN A 136 0.51 3.77 -5.34
CA GLN A 136 -0.07 3.27 -6.58
C GLN A 136 -1.20 2.28 -6.30
N THR A 137 -2.08 2.06 -7.26
CA THR A 137 -3.21 1.12 -7.13
C THR A 137 -2.75 -0.30 -6.86
N THR A 138 -1.69 -0.77 -7.51
CA THR A 138 -1.17 -2.15 -7.36
C THR A 138 -0.16 -2.32 -6.22
N LEU A 139 -0.08 -1.38 -5.26
CA LEU A 139 0.96 -1.35 -4.21
C LEU A 139 1.09 -2.66 -3.42
N GLU A 140 -0.03 -3.25 -2.97
CA GLU A 140 0.00 -4.49 -2.18
C GLU A 140 0.51 -5.67 -3.00
N LEU A 141 0.01 -5.82 -4.24
CA LEU A 141 0.39 -6.94 -5.11
C LEU A 141 1.83 -6.80 -5.59
N GLY A 142 2.24 -5.60 -6.00
CA GLY A 142 3.62 -5.30 -6.36
C GLY A 142 4.58 -5.52 -5.19
N GLY A 143 4.18 -5.14 -3.97
CA GLY A 143 4.94 -5.42 -2.76
C GLY A 143 5.06 -6.91 -2.45
N ALA A 144 4.01 -7.68 -2.69
CA ALA A 144 4.02 -9.13 -2.49
C ALA A 144 4.96 -9.82 -3.49
N TYR A 145 4.92 -9.45 -4.77
CA TYR A 145 5.85 -9.95 -5.79
C TYR A 145 7.30 -9.53 -5.51
N PHE A 146 7.53 -8.24 -5.24
CA PHE A 146 8.87 -7.74 -4.96
C PHE A 146 9.46 -8.39 -3.70
N GLY A 147 8.69 -8.50 -2.63
CA GLY A 147 9.13 -9.12 -1.38
C GLY A 147 9.30 -10.65 -1.46
N ARG A 148 8.62 -11.31 -2.40
CA ARG A 148 8.81 -12.75 -2.67
C ARG A 148 10.23 -13.03 -3.18
N ASP A 149 10.75 -12.16 -4.03
CA ASP A 149 12.01 -12.37 -4.76
C ASP A 149 13.19 -11.64 -4.13
N GLN A 150 12.96 -10.84 -3.09
CA GLN A 150 13.98 -9.99 -2.45
C GLN A 150 14.03 -10.22 -0.95
N ASP A 151 15.22 -10.57 -0.45
CA ASP A 151 15.46 -10.73 0.98
C ASP A 151 15.53 -9.39 1.72
N ASP A 152 15.31 -9.45 3.03
CA ASP A 152 15.53 -8.35 3.97
C ASP A 152 14.77 -7.04 3.66
N ILE A 153 13.61 -7.14 3.02
CA ILE A 153 12.70 -6.01 2.83
C ILE A 153 11.96 -5.71 4.14
N VAL A 154 12.05 -4.45 4.58
CA VAL A 154 11.36 -3.93 5.76
C VAL A 154 10.34 -2.89 5.30
N ALA A 155 9.06 -3.27 5.26
CA ALA A 155 7.99 -2.40 4.81
C ALA A 155 7.44 -1.55 5.98
N VAL A 156 7.59 -0.23 5.88
CA VAL A 156 7.03 0.69 6.88
C VAL A 156 5.55 0.86 6.62
N TYR A 157 4.73 0.65 7.65
CA TYR A 157 3.28 0.79 7.52
C TYR A 157 2.63 1.56 8.66
N LYS A 158 1.41 2.04 8.42
CA LYS A 158 0.55 2.62 9.46
C LYS A 158 -0.40 1.55 9.97
N PRO A 159 -0.34 1.17 11.26
CA PRO A 159 -1.33 0.26 11.83
C PRO A 159 -2.75 0.81 11.70
N ASP A 160 -3.69 -0.09 11.41
CA ASP A 160 -5.11 0.27 11.31
C ASP A 160 -5.76 0.39 12.70
N ARG A 161 -6.88 1.10 12.78
CA ARG A 161 -7.64 1.23 14.04
C ARG A 161 -8.45 -0.03 14.34
N ASN A 162 -8.85 -0.78 13.31
CA ASN A 162 -9.55 -2.03 13.47
C ASN A 162 -8.51 -3.17 13.70
N PRO A 163 -8.53 -3.83 14.87
CA PRO A 163 -7.51 -4.81 15.21
C PRO A 163 -7.54 -6.05 14.32
N PHE A 164 -8.71 -6.46 13.81
CA PHE A 164 -8.82 -7.61 12.91
C PHE A 164 -8.19 -7.31 11.54
N PHE A 165 -8.47 -6.12 11.00
CA PHE A 165 -7.87 -5.68 9.75
C PHE A 165 -6.36 -5.47 9.91
N ASP A 166 -5.92 -4.83 11.00
CA ASP A 166 -4.50 -4.62 11.28
C ASP A 166 -3.74 -5.94 11.38
N ARG A 167 -4.29 -6.93 12.09
CA ARG A 167 -3.69 -8.26 12.18
C ARG A 167 -3.64 -8.96 10.82
N ALA A 168 -4.70 -8.86 10.02
CA ALA A 168 -4.74 -9.46 8.68
C ALA A 168 -3.70 -8.81 7.75
N MET A 169 -3.61 -7.47 7.75
CA MET A 169 -2.62 -6.72 7.00
C MET A 169 -1.19 -7.07 7.43
N PHE A 170 -0.93 -7.09 8.74
CA PHE A 170 0.36 -7.47 9.29
C PHE A 170 0.75 -8.88 8.83
N ASN A 171 -0.13 -9.86 9.05
CA ASN A 171 0.14 -11.24 8.67
C ASN A 171 0.32 -11.41 7.16
N GLY A 172 -0.51 -10.76 6.34
CA GLY A 172 -0.42 -10.81 4.90
C GLY A 172 0.92 -10.28 4.39
N ARG A 173 1.34 -9.10 4.87
CA ARG A 173 2.62 -8.51 4.50
C ARG A 173 3.82 -9.28 5.07
N ASN A 174 3.71 -9.82 6.29
CA ASN A 174 4.77 -10.60 6.95
C ASN A 174 5.18 -11.87 6.19
N ARG A 175 4.40 -12.29 5.19
CA ARG A 175 4.74 -13.43 4.32
C ARG A 175 5.84 -13.10 3.32
N ASN A 176 5.93 -11.83 2.89
CA ASN A 176 6.83 -11.39 1.81
C ASN A 176 7.76 -10.24 2.24
N CYS A 177 7.55 -9.62 3.41
CA CYS A 177 8.44 -8.57 3.93
C CYS A 177 8.32 -8.49 5.46
N LEU A 178 9.19 -7.73 6.12
CA LEU A 178 9.08 -7.43 7.54
C LEU A 178 8.29 -6.13 7.76
N PRO A 179 6.99 -6.18 8.13
CA PRO A 179 6.20 -4.98 8.39
C PRO A 179 6.62 -4.30 9.71
N VAL A 180 7.05 -3.04 9.63
CA VAL A 180 7.41 -2.21 10.78
C VAL A 180 6.46 -1.02 10.88
N ALA A 181 5.84 -0.85 12.06
CA ALA A 181 4.96 0.28 12.28
C ALA A 181 5.74 1.61 12.18
N LYS A 182 5.20 2.58 11.43
CA LYS A 182 5.82 3.88 11.20
C LYS A 182 6.11 4.68 12.47
N SER A 183 5.35 4.43 13.54
CA SER A 183 5.57 5.04 14.84
C SER A 183 6.84 4.53 15.54
N ASN A 184 7.44 3.44 15.04
CA ASN A 184 8.61 2.81 15.62
C ASN A 184 9.88 3.10 14.80
N LEU A 185 10.20 4.38 14.68
CA LEU A 185 11.38 4.87 13.95
C LEU A 185 12.69 4.21 14.43
N ARG A 186 12.80 3.91 15.73
CA ARG A 186 13.97 3.22 16.30
C ARG A 186 14.19 1.85 15.66
N VAL A 187 13.14 1.07 15.45
CA VAL A 187 13.23 -0.24 14.78
C VAL A 187 13.55 -0.08 13.30
N THR A 188 12.96 0.92 12.62
CA THR A 188 13.31 1.23 11.23
C THR A 188 14.80 1.56 11.09
N LEU A 189 15.33 2.46 11.94
CA LEU A 189 16.74 2.84 11.94
C LEU A 189 17.66 1.67 12.31
N LYS A 190 17.25 0.80 13.26
CA LYS A 190 18.00 -0.42 13.59
C LYS A 190 18.15 -1.32 12.37
N ASN A 191 17.07 -1.54 11.62
CA ASN A 191 17.11 -2.36 10.40
C ASN A 191 17.93 -1.71 9.29
N LEU A 192 17.84 -0.39 9.12
CA LEU A 192 18.66 0.34 8.15
C LEU A 192 20.17 0.20 8.47
N LYS A 193 20.55 0.33 9.75
CA LYS A 193 21.94 0.09 10.22
C LYS A 193 22.37 -1.36 10.06
N ALA A 194 21.43 -2.30 10.12
CA ALA A 194 21.66 -3.71 9.81
C ALA A 194 21.69 -4.00 8.30
N LYS A 195 21.85 -2.96 7.45
CA LYS A 195 22.01 -3.05 5.99
C LYS A 195 20.80 -3.63 5.25
N LYS A 196 19.62 -3.58 5.87
CA LYS A 196 18.36 -4.00 5.25
C LYS A 196 17.80 -2.96 4.29
N VAL A 197 16.82 -3.37 3.50
CA VAL A 197 16.09 -2.47 2.59
C VAL A 197 14.86 -1.94 3.31
N ILE A 198 14.83 -0.65 3.59
CA ILE A 198 13.66 0.02 4.17
C ILE A 198 12.78 0.51 3.04
N TRP A 199 11.58 -0.05 2.92
CA TRP A 199 10.58 0.38 1.95
C TRP A 199 9.49 1.22 2.61
N TYR A 200 9.25 2.43 2.10
CA TYR A 200 8.10 3.23 2.50
C TYR A 200 7.62 4.18 1.40
N ALA A 201 6.36 4.60 1.52
CA ALA A 201 5.73 5.54 0.60
C ALA A 201 5.81 7.00 1.12
N ALA A 202 6.29 7.92 0.27
CA ALA A 202 6.63 9.30 0.65
C ALA A 202 5.68 10.37 0.07
N ASP A 203 4.51 9.98 -0.41
CA ASP A 203 3.59 10.81 -1.20
C ASP A 203 2.31 11.23 -0.44
N GLN A 204 2.23 10.98 0.87
CA GLN A 204 1.09 11.41 1.69
C GLN A 204 1.40 12.62 2.56
N ASP A 205 0.40 13.48 2.74
CA ASP A 205 0.47 14.60 3.67
C ASP A 205 0.36 14.12 5.13
N TYR A 206 1.37 14.46 5.95
CA TYR A 206 1.38 14.22 7.39
C TYR A 206 1.19 15.49 8.23
N GLY A 207 0.70 16.54 7.60
CA GLY A 207 0.42 17.83 8.21
C GLY A 207 1.60 18.78 8.16
N ARG A 208 1.31 20.06 8.44
CA ARG A 208 2.24 21.20 8.26
C ARG A 208 3.61 21.01 8.92
N ALA A 209 3.67 20.34 10.08
CA ALA A 209 4.92 20.15 10.80
C ALA A 209 5.88 19.14 10.16
N GLN A 210 5.37 18.28 9.27
CA GLN A 210 6.14 17.18 8.67
C GLN A 210 6.31 17.33 7.15
N SER A 211 5.78 18.42 6.58
CA SER A 211 5.70 18.64 5.15
C SER A 211 6.26 20.01 4.78
N VAL A 212 6.97 20.07 3.66
CA VAL A 212 7.31 21.31 2.95
C VAL A 212 6.47 21.41 1.68
N PHE A 213 6.24 22.63 1.19
CA PHE A 213 5.58 22.81 -0.10
C PHE A 213 6.62 22.81 -1.22
N VAL A 214 6.55 21.83 -2.11
CA VAL A 214 7.39 21.75 -3.31
C VAL A 214 6.52 21.53 -4.55
N PRO A 215 6.96 21.93 -5.76
CA PRO A 215 6.18 21.72 -6.97
C PRO A 215 6.00 20.23 -7.28
N PHE A 216 4.75 19.81 -7.45
CA PHE A 216 4.36 18.53 -8.04
C PHE A 216 3.39 18.80 -9.19
N PHE A 217 3.77 18.40 -10.41
CA PHE A 217 3.10 18.85 -11.65
C PHE A 217 2.99 20.38 -11.75
N GLY A 218 4.02 21.10 -11.28
CA GLY A 218 4.03 22.57 -11.28
C GLY A 218 3.16 23.23 -10.21
N ILE A 219 2.47 22.45 -9.37
CA ILE A 219 1.57 22.95 -8.33
C ILE A 219 2.23 22.74 -6.96
N PRO A 220 2.28 23.76 -6.08
CA PRO A 220 2.78 23.59 -4.72
C PRO A 220 1.97 22.52 -3.96
N ALA A 221 2.61 21.41 -3.61
CA ALA A 221 2.01 20.30 -2.89
C ALA A 221 2.78 20.03 -1.59
N ALA A 222 2.05 19.61 -0.54
CA ALA A 222 2.65 19.21 0.71
C ALA A 222 3.42 17.89 0.53
N THR A 223 4.72 17.92 0.79
CA THR A 223 5.63 16.78 0.60
C THR A 223 6.44 16.53 1.87
N VAL A 224 6.49 15.27 2.29
CA VAL A 224 7.15 14.88 3.54
C VAL A 224 8.67 14.97 3.43
N THR A 225 9.32 15.37 4.53
CA THR A 225 10.79 15.54 4.56
C THR A 225 11.53 14.33 5.11
N ALA A 226 10.80 13.30 5.57
CA ALA A 226 11.37 12.13 6.26
C ALA A 226 12.48 11.44 5.46
N THR A 227 12.36 11.40 4.13
CA THR A 227 13.39 10.86 3.23
C THR A 227 14.75 11.49 3.44
N SER A 228 14.78 12.82 3.51
CA SER A 228 16.01 13.59 3.65
C SER A 228 16.72 13.35 4.98
N TRP A 229 16.01 12.84 5.99
CA TRP A 229 16.57 12.54 7.32
C TRP A 229 17.23 11.17 7.37
N PHE A 230 16.75 10.21 6.56
CA PHE A 230 17.31 8.86 6.54
C PHE A 230 18.60 8.74 5.72
N VAL A 231 18.84 9.67 4.79
CA VAL A 231 19.99 9.64 3.86
C VAL A 231 21.14 10.57 4.25
N LYS A 232 20.99 11.34 5.34
CA LYS A 232 22.07 12.13 5.96
C LYS A 232 22.81 11.27 6.97
#